data_AF-A0A7V6ZNV8-F1
#
_entry.id   AF-A0A7V6ZNV8-F1
#
_cell.length_a   1.000
_cell.length_b   1.000
_cell.length_c   1.000
_cell.angle_alpha   90.00
_cell.angle_beta   90.00
_cell.angle_gamma   90.00
#
_symmetry.space_group_name_H-M   'P 1'
#
loop_
_entity.id
_entity.type
_entity.pdbx_description
1 polymer ?
#
loop_
_entity_poly.entity_id
_entity_poly.type
_entity_poly.pdbx_seq_one_letter_code
_entity_poly.pdbx_strand_id
1 'polypeptide(L)'
;VLVCTRFGYINRYDASEIPVMEPPAFGVKALEMKGRANDAVVGAHYVSEKDLLVLLSQKGNLRRMRPEEIIKGRRVNVGKQYVPMTKNRNNDIISSLVIHHKNANVDLDAFIYGTSGFEKIDYSLLRNATAPSGKKIIKKDIGEPEKLVITLNNDDFS
;
A
#
# COMPACT_ATOMS: atom_id res chain seq x y z
N VAL A 1 7.27 -9.56 -4.87
CA VAL A 1 5.98 -9.46 -4.15
C VAL A 1 6.14 -8.54 -2.95
N LEU A 2 5.19 -7.65 -2.73
CA LEU A 2 5.05 -6.84 -1.51
C LEU A 2 3.77 -7.24 -0.81
N VAL A 3 3.80 -7.41 0.52
CA VAL A 3 2.58 -7.62 1.33
C VAL A 3 2.56 -6.60 2.44
N CYS A 4 1.49 -5.80 2.50
CA CYS A 4 1.34 -4.67 3.40
C CYS A 4 0.29 -4.99 4.46
N THR A 5 0.56 -4.63 5.71
CA THR A 5 -0.38 -4.81 6.82
C THR A 5 -0.94 -3.49 7.33
N ARG A 6 -2.07 -3.58 8.03
CA ARG A 6 -2.78 -2.46 8.68
C ARG A 6 -1.86 -1.69 9.62
N PHE A 7 -0.98 -2.36 10.34
CA PHE A 7 -0.04 -1.71 11.27
C PHE A 7 1.22 -1.17 10.59
N GLY A 8 1.26 -1.14 9.26
CA GLY A 8 2.34 -0.55 8.48
C GLY A 8 3.57 -1.46 8.34
N TYR A 9 3.43 -2.76 8.62
CA TYR A 9 4.47 -3.74 8.30
C TYR A 9 4.41 -4.10 6.82
N ILE A 10 5.59 -4.23 6.21
CA ILE A 10 5.69 -4.61 4.81
C ILE A 10 6.76 -5.68 4.67
N ASN A 11 6.39 -6.79 4.06
CA ASN A 11 7.31 -7.84 3.65
C ASN A 11 7.51 -7.79 2.13
N ARG A 12 8.78 -7.84 1.68
CA ARG A 12 9.16 -7.93 0.27
C ARG A 12 9.91 -9.22 0.05
N TYR A 13 9.49 -10.02 -0.92
CA TYR A 13 10.14 -11.30 -1.23
C TYR A 13 9.97 -11.67 -2.70
N ASP A 14 10.73 -12.67 -3.16
CA ASP A 14 10.67 -13.12 -4.56
C ASP A 14 9.41 -13.93 -4.82
N ALA A 15 8.78 -13.71 -5.98
CA ALA A 15 7.59 -14.45 -6.37
C ALA A 15 7.83 -15.96 -6.50
N SER A 16 9.07 -16.36 -6.81
CA SER A 16 9.50 -17.76 -6.86
C SER A 16 9.42 -18.48 -5.50
N GLU A 17 9.29 -17.76 -4.37
CA GLU A 17 9.05 -18.38 -3.06
C GLU A 17 7.58 -18.84 -2.87
N ILE A 18 6.68 -18.46 -3.79
CA ILE A 18 5.29 -18.91 -3.81
C ILE A 18 5.24 -20.15 -4.70
N PRO A 19 4.94 -21.34 -4.15
CA PRO A 19 4.84 -22.55 -4.96
C PRO A 19 3.62 -22.45 -5.89
N VAL A 20 3.74 -23.05 -7.06
CA VAL A 20 2.60 -23.30 -7.95
C VAL A 20 1.67 -24.28 -7.24
N MET A 21 0.38 -23.98 -7.24
CA MET A 21 -0.64 -24.77 -6.57
C MET A 21 -1.83 -24.97 -7.49
N GLU A 22 -2.47 -26.11 -7.38
CA GLU A 22 -3.73 -26.39 -8.06
C GLU A 22 -4.85 -25.48 -7.50
N PRO A 23 -5.88 -25.13 -8.30
CA PRO A 23 -6.98 -24.28 -7.86
C PRO A 23 -7.66 -24.63 -6.52
N PRO A 24 -7.85 -25.92 -6.12
CA PRO A 24 -8.48 -26.26 -4.85
C PRO A 24 -7.57 -26.12 -3.61
N ALA A 25 -6.33 -25.64 -3.76
CA ALA A 25 -5.40 -25.52 -2.64
C ALA A 25 -5.77 -24.37 -1.67
N PHE A 26 -5.48 -24.55 -0.38
CA PHE A 26 -5.69 -23.55 0.67
C PHE A 26 -4.72 -22.35 0.62
N GLY A 27 -3.69 -22.40 -0.23
CA GLY A 27 -2.66 -21.38 -0.31
C GLY A 27 -1.50 -21.57 0.68
N VAL A 28 -0.56 -20.63 0.65
CA VAL A 28 0.60 -20.60 1.56
C VAL A 28 0.68 -19.27 2.31
N LYS A 29 1.25 -19.30 3.51
CA LYS A 29 1.45 -18.10 4.35
C LYS A 29 2.29 -17.04 3.64
N ALA A 30 1.79 -15.82 3.50
CA ALA A 30 2.48 -14.73 2.79
C ALA A 30 3.38 -13.85 3.68
N LEU A 31 3.17 -13.86 5.00
CA LEU A 31 4.03 -13.24 6.03
C LEU A 31 3.66 -13.76 7.44
N GLU A 32 4.50 -13.48 8.44
CA GLU A 32 4.25 -13.83 9.85
C GLU A 32 3.77 -12.61 10.67
N MET A 33 2.76 -12.80 11.52
CA MET A 33 2.16 -11.69 12.29
C MET A 33 2.80 -11.49 13.67
N LYS A 34 3.58 -12.46 14.18
CA LYS A 34 4.29 -12.41 15.49
C LYS A 34 3.42 -11.84 16.63
N GLY A 35 2.21 -12.38 16.80
CA GLY A 35 1.33 -11.99 17.91
C GLY A 35 0.63 -10.63 17.76
N ARG A 36 0.74 -9.96 16.61
CA ARG A 36 -0.08 -8.78 16.29
C ARG A 36 -1.52 -9.20 15.93
N ALA A 37 -2.32 -9.56 16.94
CA ALA A 37 -3.65 -10.15 16.75
C ALA A 37 -4.68 -9.23 16.03
N ASN A 38 -4.51 -7.91 16.13
CA ASN A 38 -5.40 -6.91 15.50
C ASN A 38 -4.85 -6.36 14.17
N ASP A 39 -3.68 -6.86 13.73
CA ASP A 39 -3.11 -6.53 12.44
C ASP A 39 -3.76 -7.40 11.35
N ALA A 40 -3.81 -6.90 10.13
CA ALA A 40 -4.39 -7.60 9.00
C ALA A 40 -3.68 -7.20 7.71
N VAL A 41 -3.67 -8.08 6.71
CA VAL A 41 -3.18 -7.72 5.38
C VAL A 41 -4.16 -6.74 4.73
N VAL A 42 -3.65 -5.64 4.20
CA VAL A 42 -4.44 -4.59 3.50
C VAL A 42 -4.10 -4.50 2.01
N GLY A 43 -3.08 -5.24 1.57
CA GLY A 43 -2.81 -5.44 0.15
C GLY A 43 -1.59 -6.32 -0.08
N ALA A 44 -1.61 -7.00 -1.22
CA ALA A 44 -0.50 -7.77 -1.74
C ALA A 44 -0.29 -7.39 -3.20
N HIS A 45 0.95 -7.11 -3.58
CA HIS A 45 1.26 -6.52 -4.88
C HIS A 45 2.43 -7.25 -5.54
N TYR A 46 2.28 -7.50 -6.84
CA TYR A 46 3.41 -7.81 -7.70
C TYR A 46 3.99 -6.49 -8.22
N VAL A 47 5.31 -6.32 -8.11
CA VAL A 47 5.98 -5.05 -8.44
C VAL A 47 7.31 -5.31 -9.13
N SER A 48 7.63 -4.42 -10.05
CA SER A 48 8.96 -4.21 -10.60
C SER A 48 9.72 -3.20 -9.74
N GLU A 49 11.06 -3.16 -9.85
CA GLU A 49 11.91 -2.32 -8.99
C GLU A 49 11.62 -0.81 -9.11
N LYS A 50 11.17 -0.38 -10.29
CA LYS A 50 10.89 1.03 -10.61
C LYS A 50 9.47 1.48 -10.28
N ASP A 51 8.59 0.55 -9.91
CA ASP A 51 7.22 0.89 -9.54
C ASP A 51 7.18 1.66 -8.22
N LEU A 52 6.01 2.20 -7.88
CA LEU A 52 5.82 2.95 -6.65
C LEU A 52 4.70 2.31 -5.83
N LEU A 53 5.00 1.95 -4.58
CA LEU A 53 4.00 1.59 -3.60
C LEU A 53 3.43 2.88 -2.99
N VAL A 54 2.11 3.00 -2.96
CA VAL A 54 1.39 4.09 -2.29
C VAL A 54 0.51 3.50 -1.20
N LEU A 55 0.62 4.06 0.00
CA LEU A 55 -0.18 3.70 1.17
C LEU A 55 -1.06 4.89 1.56
N LEU A 56 -2.31 4.61 1.90
CA LEU A 56 -3.23 5.56 2.53
C LEU A 56 -3.49 5.10 3.97
N SER A 57 -3.35 6.01 4.93
CA SER A 57 -3.76 5.77 6.31
C SER A 57 -5.18 6.27 6.61
N GLN A 58 -5.80 5.74 7.66
CA GLN A 58 -7.06 6.22 8.24
C GLN A 58 -7.03 7.72 8.55
N LYS A 59 -5.86 8.27 8.88
CA LYS A 59 -5.71 9.71 9.11
C LYS A 59 -5.62 10.51 7.82
N GLY A 60 -5.79 9.91 6.65
CA GLY A 60 -5.70 10.60 5.37
C GLY A 60 -4.30 11.06 5.01
N ASN A 61 -3.29 10.30 5.44
CA ASN A 61 -1.92 10.54 5.02
C ASN A 61 -1.58 9.56 3.90
N LEU A 62 -1.04 10.09 2.80
CA LEU A 62 -0.38 9.27 1.78
C LEU A 62 1.06 9.04 2.15
N ARG A 63 1.56 7.85 1.85
CA ARG A 63 2.99 7.57 1.82
C ARG A 63 3.35 6.80 0.57
N ARG A 64 4.29 7.33 -0.19
CA ARG A 64 4.91 6.70 -1.35
C ARG A 64 6.26 6.11 -0.97
N MET A 65 6.53 4.89 -1.41
CA MET A 65 7.83 4.21 -1.29
C MET A 65 8.18 3.51 -2.59
N ARG A 66 9.46 3.47 -2.93
CA ARG A 66 10.01 2.60 -3.97
C ARG A 66 10.21 1.20 -3.37
N PRO A 67 10.03 0.11 -4.14
CA PRO A 67 10.30 -1.25 -3.68
C PRO A 67 11.71 -1.43 -3.10
N GLU A 68 12.72 -0.73 -3.62
CA GLU A 68 14.10 -0.75 -3.11
C GLU A 68 14.26 -0.17 -1.70
N GLU A 69 13.37 0.74 -1.27
CA GLU A 69 13.34 1.25 0.11
C GLU A 69 12.86 0.18 1.11
N ILE A 70 12.22 -0.88 0.60
CA ILE A 70 11.69 -1.99 1.39
C ILE A 70 12.70 -3.14 1.37
N ILE A 71 13.24 -3.46 2.54
CA ILE A 71 14.17 -4.57 2.75
C ILE A 71 13.56 -5.86 2.22
N LYS A 72 14.30 -6.50 1.31
CA LYS A 72 13.97 -7.83 0.79
C LYS A 72 14.26 -8.88 1.86
N GLY A 73 13.21 -9.59 2.26
CA GLY A 73 13.24 -10.71 3.19
C GLY A 73 12.86 -12.02 2.50
N ARG A 74 12.29 -12.94 3.29
CA ARG A 74 11.72 -14.22 2.84
C ARG A 74 10.21 -14.19 3.02
N ARG A 75 9.48 -15.02 2.27
CA ARG A 75 8.00 -15.04 2.29
C ARG A 75 7.41 -15.12 3.70
N VAL A 76 7.95 -15.98 4.56
CA VAL A 76 7.40 -16.17 5.93
C VAL A 76 7.93 -15.18 6.96
N ASN A 77 8.71 -14.18 6.56
CA ASN A 77 9.17 -13.15 7.47
C ASN A 77 8.02 -12.22 7.88
N VAL A 78 8.25 -11.50 8.97
CA VAL A 78 7.32 -10.52 9.54
C VAL A 78 7.21 -9.26 8.68
N GLY A 79 8.24 -8.98 7.88
CA GLY A 79 8.48 -7.67 7.31
C GLY A 79 9.01 -6.67 8.35
N LYS A 80 9.24 -5.44 7.89
CA LYS A 80 9.65 -4.31 8.74
C LYS A 80 8.51 -3.31 8.81
N GLN A 81 8.36 -2.62 9.94
CA GLN A 81 7.39 -1.53 10.05
C GLN A 81 7.94 -0.29 9.34
N TYR A 82 7.25 0.15 8.29
CA TYR A 82 7.60 1.35 7.57
C TYR A 82 6.77 2.54 8.03
N VAL A 83 5.47 2.35 8.28
CA VAL A 83 4.61 3.40 8.81
C VAL A 83 4.43 3.21 10.32
N PRO A 84 5.08 4.04 11.16
CA PRO A 84 4.98 3.87 12.60
C PRO A 84 3.58 4.24 13.10
N MET A 85 3.12 3.48 14.08
CA MET A 85 1.89 3.81 14.80
C MET A 85 2.20 4.90 15.85
N THR A 86 1.32 5.90 15.98
CA THR A 86 1.47 6.90 17.04
C THR A 86 0.88 6.38 18.36
N LYS A 87 1.60 6.54 19.47
CA LYS A 87 1.23 6.00 20.80
C LYS A 87 -0.21 6.27 21.25
N ASN A 88 -0.80 7.40 20.85
CA ASN A 88 -2.10 7.85 21.34
C ASN A 88 -3.23 7.77 20.32
N ARG A 89 -2.96 7.39 19.06
CA ARG A 89 -3.99 7.23 18.00
C ARG A 89 -3.51 6.26 16.93
N ASN A 90 -4.32 5.26 16.61
CA ASN A 90 -4.09 4.38 15.47
C ASN A 90 -3.92 5.19 14.17
N ASN A 91 -2.86 4.89 13.42
CA ASN A 91 -2.61 5.44 12.08
C ASN A 91 -2.62 4.27 11.09
N ASP A 92 -3.69 3.49 11.16
CA ASP A 92 -3.86 2.24 10.44
C ASP A 92 -3.77 2.52 8.93
N ILE A 93 -3.04 1.67 8.23
CA ILE A 93 -3.08 1.64 6.77
C ILE A 93 -4.41 1.01 6.37
N ILE A 94 -5.16 1.70 5.52
CA ILE A 94 -6.49 1.28 5.08
C ILE A 94 -6.48 0.86 3.60
N SER A 95 -5.51 1.36 2.83
CA SER A 95 -5.40 1.04 1.41
C SER A 95 -3.93 1.06 0.98
N SER A 96 -3.60 0.18 0.04
CA SER A 96 -2.30 0.15 -0.62
C SER A 96 -2.50 -0.11 -2.11
N LEU A 97 -1.76 0.62 -2.94
CA LEU A 97 -1.81 0.54 -4.40
C LEU A 97 -0.40 0.59 -4.98
N VAL A 98 -0.25 0.13 -6.21
CA VAL A 98 0.97 0.28 -7.00
C VAL A 98 0.70 1.22 -8.16
N ILE A 99 1.65 2.11 -8.40
CA ILE A 99 1.74 2.89 -9.64
C ILE A 99 2.85 2.24 -10.46
N HIS A 100 2.50 1.77 -11.66
CA HIS A 100 3.49 1.25 -12.60
C HIS A 100 4.48 2.36 -13.00
N HIS A 101 5.75 2.03 -13.16
CA HIS A 101 6.81 3.02 -13.39
C HIS A 101 6.58 3.93 -14.62
N LYS A 102 5.88 3.44 -15.66
CA LYS A 102 5.49 4.24 -16.83
C LYS A 102 4.46 5.31 -16.48
N ASN A 103 3.58 5.02 -15.53
CA ASN A 103 2.57 5.94 -15.01
C ASN A 103 3.10 6.88 -13.92
N ALA A 104 4.33 6.68 -13.45
CA ALA A 104 4.90 7.44 -12.34
C ALA A 104 4.92 8.95 -12.56
N ASN A 105 4.92 9.45 -13.81
CA ASN A 105 4.93 10.88 -14.14
C ASN A 105 3.73 11.34 -14.98
N VAL A 106 2.73 10.47 -15.18
CA VAL A 106 1.48 10.79 -15.89
C VAL A 106 0.54 11.54 -14.94
N ASP A 107 -0.54 12.12 -15.45
CA ASP A 107 -1.64 12.67 -14.67
C ASP A 107 -2.87 11.77 -14.79
N LEU A 108 -2.88 10.69 -14.01
CA LEU A 108 -4.02 9.77 -13.97
C LEU A 108 -5.07 10.28 -13.00
N ASP A 109 -6.33 9.99 -13.27
CA ASP A 109 -7.40 10.28 -12.33
C ASP A 109 -7.23 9.44 -11.06
N ALA A 110 -7.16 10.12 -9.91
CA ALA A 110 -7.04 9.51 -8.61
C ALA A 110 -8.10 10.07 -7.65
N PHE A 111 -8.66 9.20 -6.81
CA PHE A 111 -9.78 9.52 -5.93
C PHE A 111 -9.55 8.96 -4.53
N ILE A 112 -9.98 9.69 -3.52
CA ILE A 112 -10.12 9.18 -2.15
C ILE A 112 -11.60 9.05 -1.85
N TYR A 113 -12.00 7.84 -1.49
CA TYR A 113 -13.33 7.53 -1.00
C TYR A 113 -13.31 7.56 0.52
N GLY A 114 -14.34 8.17 1.09
CA GLY A 114 -14.63 8.16 2.51
C GLY A 114 -16.10 7.83 2.78
N THR A 115 -16.44 7.76 4.07
CA THR A 115 -17.76 7.33 4.55
C THR A 115 -18.93 8.19 4.02
N SER A 116 -18.66 9.42 3.59
CA SER A 116 -19.69 10.40 3.21
C SER A 116 -19.57 10.87 1.76
N GLY A 117 -18.63 10.33 0.99
CA GLY A 117 -18.43 10.72 -0.41
C GLY A 117 -17.05 10.37 -0.95
N PHE A 118 -16.66 11.03 -2.03
CA PHE A 118 -15.33 10.88 -2.61
C PHE A 118 -14.84 12.21 -3.18
N GLU A 119 -13.52 12.36 -3.25
CA GLU A 119 -12.88 13.54 -3.84
C GLU A 119 -11.80 13.11 -4.83
N LYS A 120 -11.75 13.78 -5.99
CA LYS A 120 -10.63 13.65 -6.92
C LYS A 120 -9.42 14.40 -6.35
N ILE A 121 -8.28 13.73 -6.28
CA ILE A 121 -7.02 14.32 -5.83
C ILE A 121 -6.08 14.55 -7.00
N ASP A 122 -5.22 15.55 -6.88
CA ASP A 122 -4.11 15.77 -7.81
C ASP A 122 -3.14 14.58 -7.73
N TYR A 123 -2.88 13.95 -8.87
CA TYR A 123 -2.01 12.80 -9.00
C TYR A 123 -0.59 13.06 -8.47
N SER A 124 -0.10 14.30 -8.61
CA SER A 124 1.21 14.72 -8.12
C SER A 124 1.37 14.57 -6.60
N LEU A 125 0.26 14.57 -5.85
CA LEU A 125 0.27 14.35 -4.39
C LEU A 125 0.70 12.92 -4.05
N LEU A 126 0.34 11.94 -4.88
CA LEU A 126 0.79 10.55 -4.73
C LEU A 126 2.31 10.44 -4.91
N ARG A 127 2.84 11.14 -5.92
CA ARG A 127 4.27 11.13 -6.28
C ARG A 127 5.14 11.75 -5.19
N ASN A 128 4.66 12.85 -4.62
CA ASN A 128 5.42 13.69 -3.70
C ASN A 128 5.28 13.27 -2.23
N ALA A 129 4.49 12.25 -1.91
CA ALA A 129 4.23 11.80 -0.54
C ALA A 129 5.36 10.93 0.05
N THR A 130 6.62 11.35 -0.05
CA THR A 130 7.79 10.52 0.31
C THR A 130 8.13 10.50 1.80
N ALA A 131 7.63 11.47 2.57
CA ALA A 131 7.95 11.60 3.98
C ALA A 131 7.50 10.38 4.79
N PRO A 132 8.29 9.89 5.77
CA PRO A 132 7.88 8.74 6.59
C PRO A 132 6.59 8.94 7.39
N SER A 133 6.30 10.19 7.80
CA SER A 133 5.03 10.57 8.44
C SER A 133 3.83 10.54 7.49
N GLY A 134 4.09 10.43 6.18
CA GLY A 134 3.14 10.67 5.11
C GLY A 134 2.83 12.15 4.90
N LYS A 135 2.12 12.43 3.81
CA LYS A 135 1.59 13.75 3.44
C LYS A 135 0.08 13.73 3.64
N LYS A 136 -0.44 14.65 4.45
CA LYS A 136 -1.89 14.83 4.67
C LYS A 136 -2.56 15.36 3.41
N ILE A 137 -3.71 14.79 3.06
CA ILE A 137 -4.37 15.05 1.77
C ILE A 137 -5.88 15.26 1.87
N ILE A 138 -6.47 14.98 3.03
CA ILE A 138 -7.93 14.97 3.16
C ILE A 138 -8.49 16.31 3.60
N LYS A 139 -9.47 16.78 2.83
CA LYS A 139 -10.36 17.89 3.14
C LYS A 139 -11.62 17.36 3.85
N LYS A 140 -12.28 18.21 4.63
CA LYS A 140 -13.30 17.81 5.63
C LYS A 140 -14.57 17.17 5.05
N ASP A 141 -14.76 17.18 3.73
CA ASP A 141 -16.07 16.96 3.12
C ASP A 141 -16.38 15.50 2.76
N ILE A 142 -15.40 14.59 2.81
CA ILE A 142 -15.60 13.15 2.46
C ILE A 142 -15.86 12.23 3.66
N GLY A 143 -15.87 12.77 4.88
CA GLY A 143 -15.94 11.98 6.11
C GLY A 143 -14.63 11.24 6.43
N GLU A 144 -14.74 10.07 7.07
CA GLU A 144 -13.56 9.25 7.40
C GLU A 144 -13.07 8.50 6.15
N PRO A 145 -11.74 8.35 5.96
CA PRO A 145 -11.20 7.80 4.72
C PRO A 145 -11.30 6.29 4.70
N GLU A 146 -11.64 5.71 3.55
CA GLU A 146 -11.83 4.26 3.41
C GLU A 146 -10.92 3.66 2.34
N LYS A 147 -10.73 4.34 1.21
CA LYS A 147 -10.01 3.76 0.07
C LYS A 147 -9.37 4.82 -0.82
N LEU A 148 -8.19 4.52 -1.35
CA LEU A 148 -7.58 5.21 -2.48
C LEU A 148 -7.91 4.45 -3.76
N VAL A 149 -8.22 5.15 -4.84
CA VAL A 149 -8.43 4.59 -6.18
C VAL A 149 -7.61 5.40 -7.18
N ILE A 150 -6.93 4.71 -8.08
CA ILE A 150 -6.20 5.30 -9.21
C ILE A 150 -6.73 4.61 -10.47
N THR A 151 -7.06 5.39 -11.49
CA THR A 151 -7.47 4.84 -12.79
C THR A 151 -6.30 4.14 -13.45
N LEU A 152 -6.57 2.97 -14.05
CA LEU A 152 -5.56 2.21 -14.79
C LEU A 152 -5.63 2.56 -16.28
N ASN A 153 -4.51 2.39 -16.96
CA ASN A 153 -4.40 2.53 -18.41
C ASN A 153 -3.61 1.34 -19.01
N ASN A 154 -3.31 1.41 -20.30
CA ASN A 154 -2.56 0.35 -20.99
C ASN A 154 -1.12 0.19 -20.47
N ASP A 155 -0.53 1.22 -19.87
CA ASP A 155 0.83 1.15 -19.34
C ASP A 155 0.92 0.25 -18.10
N ASP A 156 -0.17 0.02 -17.37
CA ASP A 156 -0.19 -0.87 -16.20
C ASP A 156 -0.08 -2.36 -16.57
N PHE A 157 -0.26 -2.71 -17.85
CA PHE A 157 -0.18 -4.09 -18.36
C PHE A 157 1.11 -4.39 -19.13
N SER A 158 2.03 -3.43 -19.17
CA SER A 158 3.15 -3.37 -20.13
C SER A 158 4.54 -3.43 -19.52
#